data_AF-A0A2M8DU32-F1
#
_entry.id   AF-A0A2M8DU32-F1
#
_cell.length_a   1.000
_cell.length_b   1.000
_cell.length_c   1.000
_cell.angle_alpha   90.00
_cell.angle_beta   90.00
_cell.angle_gamma   90.00
#
_symmetry.space_group_name_H-M   'P 1'
#
loop_
_entity.id
_entity.type
_entity.pdbx_description
1 polymer ?
#
loop_
_entity_poly.entity_id
_entity_poly.type
_entity_poly.pdbx_seq_one_letter_code
_entity_poly.pdbx_strand_id
1 'polypeptide(L)'
;MTFWSKAADFFWGAESLPLSLMVVAIFLLLHLFLREDRQSLFNTIGFYLVCLFGQFVSGLLHAAELLRAADITREVFVIGAGITVIRLWGLLIFRKVLPSFKLTLPRITEDIFVIIAYVAWFMVRLRYAGLDLSSILATSAVITAVIAFAMQDTLGNILGGLALQLDNSIEVGDWIKVDDISGKVVDIRWRSTLVETRNWETVVFPNSQLMKNKFVVLGRRTDQPVQWRRWVWFNVGLDAPPPKVITVVEEVIRHTDIPNVASNPQPNCVLMDMDDKGYARYALRYWLTDLVPDDPTDGMIR
;
A
#
# COMPACT_ATOMS: atom_id res chain seq x y z
N MET A 1 36.35 -40.93 26.54
CA MET A 1 36.20 -40.24 25.24
C MET A 1 37.57 -39.84 24.74
N THR A 2 37.89 -40.12 23.48
CA THR A 2 39.17 -39.71 22.87
C THR A 2 39.14 -38.21 22.58
N PHE A 3 40.31 -37.57 22.50
CA PHE A 3 40.44 -36.15 22.11
C PHE A 3 39.61 -35.84 20.84
N TRP A 4 39.68 -36.73 19.86
CA TRP A 4 38.94 -36.64 18.60
C TRP A 4 37.42 -36.79 18.76
N SER A 5 36.93 -37.62 19.69
CA SER A 5 35.49 -37.73 19.92
C SER A 5 34.95 -36.46 20.58
N LYS A 6 35.66 -35.87 21.56
CA LYS A 6 35.27 -34.59 22.18
C LYS A 6 35.22 -33.45 21.16
N ALA A 7 36.21 -33.36 20.27
CA ALA A 7 36.25 -32.32 19.23
C ALA A 7 35.13 -32.52 18.20
N ALA A 8 34.88 -33.77 17.77
CA ALA A 8 33.84 -34.10 16.81
C ALA A 8 32.42 -33.86 17.36
N ASP A 9 32.15 -34.24 18.61
CA ASP A 9 30.84 -34.05 19.23
C ASP A 9 30.50 -32.55 19.43
N PHE A 10 31.51 -31.73 19.73
CA PHE A 10 31.34 -30.28 19.86
C PHE A 10 31.16 -29.59 18.50
N PHE A 11 31.89 -30.04 17.48
CA PHE A 11 31.79 -29.52 16.11
C PHE A 11 30.46 -29.90 15.46
N TRP A 12 30.09 -31.19 15.52
CA TRP A 12 28.86 -31.74 14.96
C TRP A 12 27.63 -31.58 15.86
N GLY A 13 27.63 -30.62 16.78
CA GLY A 13 26.47 -30.32 17.61
C GLY A 13 25.18 -30.26 16.77
N ALA A 14 24.03 -30.55 17.39
CA ALA A 14 22.78 -30.95 16.74
C ALA A 14 22.29 -30.09 15.54
N GLU A 15 22.76 -28.86 15.40
CA GLU A 15 22.33 -27.89 14.37
C GLU A 15 23.32 -27.76 13.18
N SER A 16 24.60 -28.10 13.36
CA SER A 16 25.67 -27.82 12.38
C SER A 16 25.57 -28.64 11.08
N LEU A 17 25.17 -29.91 11.21
CA LEU A 17 25.03 -30.86 10.11
C LEU A 17 23.82 -30.54 9.20
N PRO A 18 22.59 -30.35 9.71
CA PRO A 18 21.45 -29.98 8.87
C PRO A 18 21.62 -28.60 8.21
N LEU A 19 22.22 -27.62 8.90
CA LEU A 19 22.53 -26.31 8.33
C LEU A 19 23.49 -26.41 7.15
N SER A 20 24.54 -27.23 7.28
CA SER A 20 25.53 -27.42 6.21
C SER A 20 24.93 -28.11 4.99
N LEU A 21 24.08 -29.12 5.19
CA LEU A 21 23.35 -29.76 4.09
C LEU A 21 22.42 -28.77 3.37
N MET A 22 21.72 -27.91 4.13
CA MET A 22 20.87 -26.87 3.58
C MET A 22 21.67 -25.84 2.76
N VAL A 23 22.82 -25.37 3.26
CA VAL A 23 23.68 -24.43 2.53
C VAL A 23 24.15 -25.04 1.21
N VAL A 24 24.56 -26.30 1.21
CA VAL A 24 24.96 -27.02 -0.01
C VAL A 24 23.79 -27.16 -0.98
N ALA A 25 22.59 -27.52 -0.49
CA ALA A 25 21.40 -27.65 -1.33
C ALA A 25 21.01 -26.31 -1.98
N ILE A 26 20.97 -25.22 -1.20
CA ILE A 26 20.66 -23.87 -1.70
C ILE A 26 21.74 -23.42 -2.70
N PHE A 27 23.02 -23.67 -2.40
CA PHE A 27 24.09 -23.36 -3.34
C PHE A 27 23.93 -24.07 -4.67
N LEU A 28 23.72 -25.39 -4.66
CA LEU A 28 23.59 -26.16 -5.88
C LEU A 28 22.40 -25.66 -6.70
N LEU A 29 21.27 -25.38 -6.05
CA LEU A 29 20.11 -24.78 -6.69
C LEU A 29 20.47 -23.42 -7.32
N LEU A 30 21.10 -22.51 -6.57
CA LEU A 30 21.47 -21.18 -7.08
C LEU A 30 22.53 -21.26 -8.19
N HIS A 31 23.49 -22.19 -8.11
CA HIS A 31 24.54 -22.37 -9.12
C HIS A 31 23.98 -22.86 -10.46
N LEU A 32 22.90 -23.65 -10.43
CA LEU A 32 22.20 -24.12 -11.62
C LEU A 32 21.38 -23.00 -12.28
N PHE A 33 20.76 -22.13 -11.49
CA PHE A 33 19.82 -21.11 -12.00
C PHE A 33 20.41 -19.71 -12.22
N LEU A 34 21.36 -19.26 -11.40
CA LEU A 34 21.97 -17.93 -11.47
C LEU A 34 23.35 -18.01 -12.13
N ARG A 35 23.36 -18.02 -13.47
CA ARG A 35 24.62 -18.04 -14.25
C ARG A 35 25.41 -16.73 -14.18
N GLU A 36 24.73 -15.60 -13.99
CA GLU A 36 25.35 -14.27 -14.01
C GLU A 36 26.07 -13.88 -12.70
N ASP A 37 25.70 -14.45 -11.55
CA ASP A 37 26.23 -14.08 -10.22
C ASP A 37 27.20 -15.12 -9.61
N ARG A 38 27.76 -16.01 -10.44
CA ARG A 38 28.56 -17.15 -9.96
C ARG A 38 29.70 -16.74 -9.04
N GLN A 39 30.40 -15.65 -9.34
CA GLN A 39 31.50 -15.17 -8.51
C GLN A 39 31.05 -14.75 -7.10
N SER A 40 29.90 -14.08 -6.98
CA SER A 40 29.33 -13.71 -5.67
C SER A 40 28.90 -14.95 -4.87
N LEU A 41 28.32 -15.96 -5.53
CA LEU A 41 27.96 -17.24 -4.90
C LEU A 41 29.19 -17.99 -4.40
N PHE A 42 30.25 -18.08 -5.22
CA PHE A 42 31.51 -18.71 -4.81
C PHE A 42 32.18 -17.97 -3.65
N ASN A 43 32.19 -16.64 -3.66
CA ASN A 43 32.73 -15.86 -2.54
C ASN A 43 31.93 -16.09 -1.24
N THR A 44 30.59 -16.18 -1.35
CA THR A 44 29.72 -16.43 -0.20
C THR A 44 29.98 -17.80 0.42
N ILE A 45 30.25 -18.82 -0.41
CA ILE A 45 30.58 -20.16 0.07
C ILE A 45 32.00 -20.28 0.54
N GLY A 46 32.96 -19.64 -0.13
CA GLY A 46 34.32 -19.53 0.38
C GLY A 46 34.31 -18.97 1.81
N PHE A 47 33.54 -17.91 2.04
CA PHE A 47 33.35 -17.36 3.38
C PHE A 47 32.65 -18.34 4.34
N TYR A 48 31.59 -19.05 3.91
CA TYR A 48 30.95 -20.08 4.75
C TYR A 48 31.92 -21.21 5.13
N LEU A 49 32.75 -21.68 4.19
CA LEU A 49 33.76 -22.71 4.44
C LEU A 49 34.83 -22.23 5.42
N VAL A 50 35.25 -20.96 5.33
CA VAL A 50 36.12 -20.34 6.35
C VAL A 50 35.44 -20.33 7.73
N CYS A 51 34.14 -20.01 7.79
CA CYS A 51 33.40 -20.06 9.04
C CYS A 51 33.27 -21.48 9.60
N LEU A 52 32.99 -22.48 8.76
CA LEU A 52 32.95 -23.88 9.17
C LEU A 52 34.31 -24.36 9.68
N PHE A 53 35.40 -23.99 8.98
CA PHE A 53 36.75 -24.31 9.44
C PHE A 53 37.06 -23.66 10.79
N GLY A 54 36.63 -22.41 11.00
CA GLY A 54 36.75 -21.73 12.28
C GLY A 54 35.98 -22.41 13.41
N GLN A 55 34.78 -22.93 13.14
CA GLN A 55 34.01 -23.75 14.10
C GLN A 55 34.72 -25.07 14.42
N PHE A 56 35.38 -25.69 13.44
CA PHE A 56 36.20 -26.88 13.67
C PHE A 56 37.40 -26.58 14.58
N VAL A 57 38.10 -25.47 14.33
CA VAL A 57 39.22 -25.01 15.18
C VAL A 57 38.73 -24.74 16.62
N SER A 58 37.55 -24.16 16.79
CA SER A 58 36.93 -24.00 18.11
C SER A 58 36.72 -25.35 18.82
N GLY A 59 36.27 -26.39 18.12
CA GLY A 59 36.16 -27.76 18.68
C GLY A 59 37.51 -28.34 19.11
N LEU A 60 38.59 -28.05 18.39
CA LEU A 60 39.94 -28.43 18.79
C LEU A 60 40.40 -27.69 20.06
N LEU A 61 40.12 -26.39 20.15
CA LEU A 61 40.41 -25.59 21.35
C LEU A 61 39.64 -26.10 22.58
N HIS A 62 38.38 -26.53 22.38
CA HIS A 62 37.56 -27.13 23.42
C HIS A 62 38.16 -28.46 23.90
N ALA A 63 38.59 -29.32 22.96
CA ALA A 63 39.24 -30.58 23.27
C ALA A 63 40.62 -30.41 23.94
N ALA A 64 41.28 -29.27 23.73
CA ALA A 64 42.51 -28.87 24.41
C ALA A 64 42.28 -28.20 25.78
N GLU A 65 41.04 -28.18 26.30
CA GLU A 65 40.63 -27.58 27.58
C GLU A 65 40.77 -26.04 27.65
N LEU A 66 40.95 -25.35 26.50
CA LEU A 66 40.91 -23.89 26.40
C LEU A 66 39.47 -23.38 26.22
N LEU A 67 38.61 -23.67 27.21
CA LEU A 67 37.15 -23.49 27.11
C LEU A 67 36.72 -22.06 26.69
N ARG A 68 37.27 -21.02 27.33
CA ARG A 68 36.92 -19.62 27.01
C ARG A 68 37.30 -19.24 25.57
N ALA A 69 38.46 -19.67 25.10
CA ALA A 69 38.89 -19.39 23.73
C ALA A 69 38.01 -20.15 22.73
N ALA A 70 37.68 -21.40 23.03
CA ALA A 70 36.78 -22.20 22.21
C ALA A 70 35.41 -21.54 22.04
N ASP A 71 34.77 -21.09 23.13
CA ASP A 71 33.44 -20.49 23.10
C ASP A 71 33.42 -19.17 22.31
N ILE A 72 34.38 -18.27 22.55
CA ILE A 72 34.49 -17.00 21.81
C ILE A 72 34.72 -17.27 20.32
N THR A 73 35.64 -18.17 19.98
CA THR A 73 35.92 -18.55 18.59
C THR A 73 34.68 -19.15 17.95
N ARG A 74 33.92 -19.99 18.66
CA ARG A 74 32.67 -20.57 18.16
C ARG A 74 31.66 -19.49 17.81
N GLU A 75 31.40 -18.56 18.73
CA GLU A 75 30.40 -17.52 18.53
C GLU A 75 30.71 -16.63 17.33
N VAL A 76 31.97 -16.20 17.17
CA VAL A 76 32.40 -15.38 16.03
C VAL A 76 32.13 -16.09 14.71
N PHE A 77 32.50 -17.37 14.60
CA PHE A 77 32.32 -18.11 13.36
C PHE A 77 30.88 -18.61 13.14
N VAL A 78 30.08 -18.80 14.18
CA VAL A 78 28.64 -19.04 14.06
C VAL A 78 27.92 -17.80 13.55
N ILE A 79 28.28 -16.61 14.05
CA ILE A 79 27.74 -15.33 13.53
C ILE A 79 28.04 -15.22 12.03
N GLY A 80 29.30 -15.42 11.63
CA GLY A 80 29.71 -15.38 10.22
C GLY A 80 28.99 -16.42 9.36
N ALA A 81 28.81 -17.65 9.85
CA ALA A 81 28.06 -18.68 9.16
C ALA A 81 26.59 -18.27 8.94
N GLY A 82 25.91 -17.72 9.95
CA GLY A 82 24.53 -17.25 9.81
C GLY A 82 24.37 -16.12 8.80
N ILE A 83 25.35 -15.19 8.70
CA ILE A 83 25.36 -14.14 7.66
C ILE A 83 25.34 -14.76 6.26
N THR A 84 26.08 -15.84 6.02
CA THR A 84 26.05 -16.53 4.71
C THR A 84 24.73 -17.22 4.45
N VAL A 85 24.17 -17.90 5.44
CA VAL A 85 22.87 -18.58 5.34
C VAL A 85 21.79 -17.57 4.96
N ILE A 86 21.72 -16.45 5.68
CA ILE A 86 20.76 -15.37 5.41
C ILE A 86 20.98 -14.79 4.01
N ARG A 87 22.23 -14.58 3.59
CA ARG A 87 22.53 -14.10 2.23
C ARG A 87 22.06 -15.08 1.16
N LEU A 88 22.31 -16.37 1.33
CA LEU A 88 21.89 -17.41 0.39
C LEU A 88 20.37 -17.50 0.29
N TRP A 89 19.66 -17.41 1.43
CA TRP A 89 18.21 -17.31 1.44
C TRP A 89 17.69 -16.03 0.78
N GLY A 90 18.34 -14.88 1.02
CA GLY A 90 18.03 -13.62 0.34
C GLY A 90 18.14 -13.75 -1.17
N LEU A 91 19.26 -14.29 -1.67
CA LEU A 91 19.45 -14.56 -3.10
C LEU A 91 18.40 -15.52 -3.64
N LEU A 92 18.08 -16.59 -2.91
CA LEU A 92 17.05 -17.55 -3.32
C LEU A 92 15.67 -16.91 -3.42
N ILE A 93 15.25 -16.21 -2.39
CA ILE A 93 13.90 -15.62 -2.33
C ILE A 93 13.78 -14.49 -3.35
N PHE A 94 14.69 -13.51 -3.33
CA PHE A 94 14.58 -12.30 -4.14
C PHE A 94 14.99 -12.48 -5.60
N ARG A 95 15.94 -13.38 -5.91
CA ARG A 95 16.41 -13.58 -7.30
C ARG A 95 15.79 -14.79 -7.99
N LYS A 96 15.21 -15.74 -7.25
CA LYS A 96 14.59 -16.93 -7.85
C LYS A 96 13.11 -17.08 -7.54
N VAL A 97 12.71 -17.08 -6.27
CA VAL A 97 11.31 -17.36 -5.88
C VAL A 97 10.39 -16.23 -6.32
N LEU A 98 10.66 -14.99 -5.92
CA LEU A 98 9.81 -13.83 -6.22
C LEU A 98 9.65 -13.57 -7.73
N PRO A 99 10.72 -13.59 -8.56
CA PRO A 99 10.57 -13.46 -10.00
C PRO A 99 9.76 -14.59 -10.63
N SER A 100 9.76 -15.80 -10.05
CA SER A 100 8.93 -16.91 -10.52
C SER A 100 7.42 -16.63 -10.36
N PHE A 101 7.04 -15.74 -9.44
CA PHE A 101 5.68 -15.21 -9.27
C PHE A 101 5.42 -13.91 -10.05
N LYS A 102 6.32 -13.51 -10.96
CA LYS A 102 6.27 -12.24 -11.71
C LYS A 102 6.35 -10.98 -10.81
N LEU A 103 6.82 -11.14 -9.57
CA LEU A 103 7.06 -10.03 -8.65
C LEU A 103 8.51 -9.56 -8.83
N THR A 104 8.68 -8.43 -9.52
CA THR A 104 10.00 -7.79 -9.68
C THR A 104 10.14 -6.68 -8.64
N LEU A 105 10.82 -7.01 -7.54
CA LEU A 105 11.11 -6.03 -6.49
C LEU A 105 12.41 -5.28 -6.81
N PRO A 106 12.49 -3.99 -6.45
CA PRO A 106 13.75 -3.26 -6.48
C PRO A 106 14.81 -3.93 -5.60
N ARG A 107 16.09 -3.84 -5.99
CA ARG A 107 17.22 -4.39 -5.22
C ARG A 107 17.29 -3.84 -3.79
N ILE A 108 16.88 -2.59 -3.58
CA ILE A 108 16.83 -1.95 -2.26
C ILE A 108 15.94 -2.76 -1.29
N THR A 109 14.88 -3.41 -1.78
CA THR A 109 14.02 -4.25 -0.95
C THR A 109 14.78 -5.48 -0.45
N GLU A 110 15.53 -6.18 -1.32
CA GLU A 110 16.40 -7.30 -0.93
C GLU A 110 17.37 -6.86 0.17
N ASP A 111 18.06 -5.73 -0.04
CA ASP A 111 19.06 -5.21 0.90
C ASP A 111 18.45 -4.90 2.27
N ILE A 112 17.27 -4.25 2.32
CA ILE A 112 16.57 -3.94 3.59
C ILE A 112 16.23 -5.22 4.35
N PHE A 113 15.64 -6.21 3.69
CA PHE A 113 15.26 -7.47 4.34
C PHE A 113 16.48 -8.25 4.84
N VAL A 114 17.56 -8.30 4.06
CA VAL A 114 18.81 -8.96 4.45
C VAL A 114 19.46 -8.24 5.64
N ILE A 115 19.50 -6.90 5.66
CA ILE A 115 20.03 -6.12 6.78
C ILE A 115 19.22 -6.38 8.06
N ILE A 116 17.88 -6.35 7.98
CA ILE A 116 17.01 -6.64 9.14
C ILE A 116 17.29 -8.06 9.66
N ALA A 117 17.42 -9.04 8.77
CA ALA A 117 17.75 -10.41 9.15
C ALA A 117 19.13 -10.53 9.80
N TYR A 118 20.14 -9.79 9.33
CA TYR A 118 21.46 -9.73 9.97
C TYR A 118 21.40 -9.14 11.37
N VAL A 119 20.68 -8.04 11.56
CA VAL A 119 20.51 -7.42 12.89
C VAL A 119 19.79 -8.39 13.83
N ALA A 120 18.72 -9.02 13.38
CA ALA A 120 17.97 -10.01 14.17
C ALA A 120 18.85 -11.22 14.54
N TRP A 121 19.60 -11.76 13.58
CA TRP A 121 20.53 -12.85 13.83
C TRP A 121 21.61 -12.48 14.85
N PHE A 122 22.21 -11.30 14.69
CA PHE A 122 23.20 -10.80 15.63
C PHE A 122 22.63 -10.67 17.05
N MET A 123 21.42 -10.11 17.20
CA MET A 123 20.72 -10.04 18.49
C MET A 123 20.50 -11.43 19.09
N VAL A 124 20.04 -12.40 18.31
CA VAL A 124 19.85 -13.78 18.79
C VAL A 124 21.17 -14.36 19.32
N ARG A 125 22.29 -14.14 18.62
CA ARG A 125 23.62 -14.63 19.07
C ARG A 125 24.10 -13.95 20.33
N LEU A 126 23.93 -12.63 20.45
CA LEU A 126 24.27 -11.92 21.69
C LEU A 126 23.49 -12.45 22.90
N ARG A 127 22.22 -12.81 22.72
CA ARG A 127 21.40 -13.43 23.77
C ARG A 127 21.93 -14.81 24.16
N TYR A 128 22.30 -15.64 23.19
CA TYR A 128 22.93 -16.95 23.47
C TYR A 128 24.27 -16.83 24.18
N ALA A 129 25.03 -15.76 23.92
CA ALA A 129 26.26 -15.43 24.65
C ALA A 129 26.01 -14.93 26.10
N GLY A 130 24.75 -14.88 26.55
CA GLY A 130 24.37 -14.50 27.91
C GLY A 130 24.27 -13.00 28.15
N LEU A 131 24.27 -12.16 27.09
CA LEU A 131 24.07 -10.73 27.22
C LEU A 131 22.60 -10.39 27.42
N ASP A 132 22.32 -9.49 28.36
CA ASP A 132 20.99 -8.90 28.51
C ASP A 132 20.75 -7.86 27.43
N LEU A 133 19.78 -8.12 26.56
CA LEU A 133 19.42 -7.24 25.44
C LEU A 133 18.29 -6.28 25.78
N SER A 134 17.81 -6.26 27.02
CA SER A 134 16.67 -5.43 27.44
C SER A 134 16.90 -3.94 27.14
N SER A 135 18.12 -3.44 27.36
CA SER A 135 18.48 -2.05 27.05
C SER A 135 18.46 -1.75 25.55
N ILE A 136 19.02 -2.64 24.72
CA ILE A 136 19.03 -2.50 23.26
C ILE A 136 17.60 -2.56 22.72
N LEU A 137 16.80 -3.52 23.18
CA LEU A 137 15.39 -3.66 22.80
C LEU A 137 14.56 -2.44 23.21
N ALA A 138 14.80 -1.87 24.39
CA ALA A 138 14.14 -0.65 24.84
C ALA A 138 14.47 0.53 23.91
N THR A 139 15.75 0.71 23.54
CA THR A 139 16.14 1.80 22.62
C THR A 139 15.65 1.57 21.18
N SER A 140 15.62 0.33 20.71
CA SER A 140 15.12 0.00 19.37
C SER A 140 13.61 0.20 19.25
N ALA A 141 12.85 0.02 20.33
CA ALA A 141 11.42 0.35 20.36
C ALA A 141 11.16 1.83 20.05
N VAL A 142 11.96 2.74 20.63
CA VAL A 142 11.85 4.18 20.36
C VAL A 142 12.18 4.49 18.88
N ILE A 143 13.28 3.93 18.36
CA ILE A 143 13.66 4.11 16.94
C ILE A 143 12.55 3.58 16.02
N THR A 144 11.99 2.42 16.34
CA THR A 144 10.91 1.79 15.56
C THR A 144 9.66 2.67 15.56
N ALA A 145 9.30 3.25 16.71
CA ALA A 145 8.19 4.20 16.80
C ALA A 145 8.44 5.44 15.94
N VAL A 146 9.64 6.03 15.98
CA VAL A 146 10.01 7.19 15.14
C VAL A 146 9.89 6.86 13.65
N ILE A 147 10.36 5.69 13.21
CA ILE A 147 10.22 5.25 11.82
C ILE A 147 8.75 5.07 11.45
N ALA A 148 7.95 4.44 12.33
CA ALA A 148 6.52 4.25 12.10
C ALA A 148 5.78 5.60 11.96
N PHE A 149 6.10 6.58 12.81
CA PHE A 149 5.57 7.93 12.70
C PHE A 149 6.00 8.61 11.40
N ALA A 150 7.27 8.47 11.00
CA ALA A 150 7.76 9.03 9.74
C ALA A 150 7.10 8.38 8.50
N MET A 151 6.70 7.12 8.59
CA MET A 151 6.04 6.37 7.52
C MET A 151 4.51 6.44 7.56
N GLN A 152 3.92 7.18 8.52
CA GLN A 152 2.48 7.20 8.75
C GLN A 152 1.68 7.53 7.49
N ASP A 153 2.11 8.51 6.70
CA ASP A 153 1.42 8.92 5.47
C ASP A 153 1.53 7.86 4.36
N THR A 154 2.70 7.24 4.21
CA THR A 154 2.90 6.17 3.23
C THR A 154 2.01 4.97 3.54
N LEU A 155 2.00 4.53 4.80
CA LEU A 155 1.14 3.45 5.26
C LEU A 155 -0.34 3.82 5.12
N GLY A 156 -0.71 5.05 5.46
CA GLY A 156 -2.07 5.56 5.31
C GLY A 156 -2.56 5.53 3.86
N ASN A 157 -1.70 5.85 2.88
CA ASN A 157 -2.06 5.79 1.46
C ASN A 157 -2.24 4.35 0.96
N ILE A 158 -1.39 3.42 1.40
CA ILE A 158 -1.50 2.00 1.05
C ILE A 158 -2.79 1.41 1.62
N LEU A 159 -3.00 1.58 2.92
CA LEU A 159 -4.18 1.07 3.61
C LEU A 159 -5.46 1.74 3.11
N GLY A 160 -5.42 3.04 2.83
CA GLY A 160 -6.56 3.76 2.26
C GLY A 160 -6.90 3.27 0.85
N GLY A 161 -5.90 2.94 0.03
CA GLY A 161 -6.14 2.36 -1.30
C GLY A 161 -6.80 0.99 -1.22
N LEU A 162 -6.32 0.15 -0.31
CA LEU A 162 -6.92 -1.15 -0.06
C LEU A 162 -8.35 -1.03 0.45
N ALA A 163 -8.61 -0.16 1.43
CA ALA A 163 -9.94 0.06 2.00
C ALA A 163 -10.93 0.58 0.93
N LEU A 164 -10.54 1.58 0.14
CA LEU A 164 -11.36 2.11 -0.95
C LEU A 164 -11.85 1.03 -1.92
N GLN A 165 -10.95 0.10 -2.28
CA GLN A 165 -11.26 -1.00 -3.20
C GLN A 165 -12.07 -2.12 -2.53
N LEU A 166 -11.75 -2.50 -1.29
CA LEU A 166 -12.45 -3.59 -0.60
C LEU A 166 -13.89 -3.21 -0.23
N ASP A 167 -14.11 -1.97 0.21
CA ASP A 167 -15.42 -1.49 0.63
C ASP A 167 -16.27 -1.02 -0.57
N ASN A 168 -15.73 -1.05 -1.80
CA ASN A 168 -16.32 -0.44 -3.00
C ASN A 168 -16.83 0.99 -2.74
N SER A 169 -16.11 1.73 -1.90
CA SER A 169 -16.49 3.09 -1.50
C SER A 169 -16.47 4.04 -2.69
N ILE A 170 -15.59 3.80 -3.67
CA ILE A 170 -15.49 4.49 -4.95
C ILE A 170 -15.05 3.45 -5.99
N GLU A 171 -15.68 3.48 -7.17
CA GLU A 171 -15.30 2.61 -8.29
C GLU A 171 -14.76 3.43 -9.48
N VAL A 172 -13.99 2.77 -10.36
CA VAL A 172 -13.59 3.39 -11.62
C VAL A 172 -14.84 3.64 -12.46
N GLY A 173 -15.01 4.89 -12.89
CA GLY A 173 -16.21 5.36 -13.59
C GLY A 173 -17.12 6.24 -12.74
N ASP A 174 -16.99 6.21 -11.41
CA ASP A 174 -17.76 7.07 -10.52
C ASP A 174 -17.40 8.54 -10.73
N TRP A 175 -18.41 9.41 -10.73
CA TRP A 175 -18.21 10.85 -10.61
C TRP A 175 -18.12 11.20 -9.14
N ILE A 176 -17.06 11.91 -8.74
CA ILE A 176 -16.90 12.35 -7.36
C ILE A 176 -16.74 13.86 -7.27
N LYS A 177 -17.09 14.40 -6.10
CA LYS A 177 -16.78 15.77 -5.69
C LYS A 177 -16.01 15.77 -4.38
N VAL A 178 -14.83 16.35 -4.40
CA VAL A 178 -13.94 16.53 -3.26
C VAL A 178 -13.67 18.03 -3.16
N ASP A 179 -14.15 18.65 -2.08
CA ASP A 179 -14.14 20.11 -1.92
C ASP A 179 -14.79 20.80 -3.14
N ASP A 180 -14.05 21.64 -3.86
CA ASP A 180 -14.51 22.34 -5.07
C ASP A 180 -14.19 21.59 -6.37
N ILE A 181 -13.46 20.47 -6.30
CA ILE A 181 -13.06 19.68 -7.46
C ILE A 181 -14.12 18.63 -7.74
N SER A 182 -14.60 18.56 -8.99
CA SER A 182 -15.47 17.49 -9.47
C SER A 182 -14.90 16.86 -10.74
N GLY A 183 -14.91 15.52 -10.78
CA GLY A 183 -14.40 14.77 -11.91
C GLY A 183 -14.79 13.30 -11.86
N LYS A 184 -14.42 12.57 -12.91
CA LYS A 184 -14.66 11.14 -13.05
C LYS A 184 -13.43 10.35 -12.62
N VAL A 185 -13.62 9.33 -11.80
CA VAL A 185 -12.55 8.43 -11.37
C VAL A 185 -12.15 7.56 -12.56
N VAL A 186 -10.88 7.63 -12.96
CA VAL A 186 -10.37 6.87 -14.10
C VAL A 186 -9.47 5.71 -13.71
N ASP A 187 -8.82 5.78 -12.54
CA ASP A 187 -7.92 4.75 -12.04
C ASP A 187 -7.78 4.83 -10.52
N ILE A 188 -7.68 3.68 -9.85
CA ILE A 188 -7.41 3.58 -8.41
C ILE A 188 -6.13 2.77 -8.23
N ARG A 189 -5.03 3.47 -7.93
CA ARG A 189 -3.71 2.88 -7.72
C ARG A 189 -3.44 2.62 -6.25
N TRP A 190 -2.38 1.86 -5.98
CA TRP A 190 -1.98 1.45 -4.64
C TRP A 190 -1.76 2.61 -3.64
N ARG A 191 -1.44 3.83 -4.10
CA ARG A 191 -1.26 5.03 -3.24
C ARG A 191 -2.12 6.24 -3.61
N SER A 192 -2.80 6.21 -4.75
CA SER A 192 -3.51 7.37 -5.27
C SER A 192 -4.66 7.01 -6.19
N THR A 193 -5.72 7.81 -6.17
CA THR A 193 -6.84 7.78 -7.10
C THR A 193 -6.69 8.90 -8.13
N LEU A 194 -6.86 8.57 -9.41
CA LEU A 194 -6.84 9.52 -10.52
C LEU A 194 -8.26 9.93 -10.89
N VAL A 195 -8.49 11.24 -10.96
CA VAL A 195 -9.79 11.84 -11.26
C VAL A 195 -9.63 12.85 -12.37
N GLU A 196 -10.37 12.67 -13.48
CA GLU A 196 -10.35 13.59 -14.61
C GLU A 196 -11.47 14.62 -14.49
N THR A 197 -11.12 15.90 -14.57
CA THR A 197 -12.07 17.02 -14.51
C THR A 197 -12.62 17.33 -15.91
N ARG A 198 -13.68 18.13 -15.96
CA ARG A 198 -14.23 18.67 -17.21
C ARG A 198 -13.25 19.63 -17.92
N ASN A 199 -12.25 20.13 -17.21
CA ASN A 199 -11.24 21.06 -17.73
C ASN A 199 -10.05 20.36 -18.40
N TRP A 200 -10.14 19.05 -18.67
CA TRP A 200 -9.04 18.24 -19.21
C TRP A 200 -7.83 18.13 -18.27
N GLU A 201 -8.08 18.11 -16.97
CA GLU A 201 -7.04 17.97 -15.95
C GLU A 201 -7.16 16.60 -15.26
N THR A 202 -6.04 15.94 -15.00
CA THR A 202 -6.00 14.76 -14.11
C THR A 202 -5.58 15.19 -12.71
N VAL A 203 -6.51 15.14 -11.76
CA VAL A 203 -6.25 15.37 -10.35
C VAL A 203 -5.84 14.06 -9.69
N VAL A 204 -4.70 14.08 -9.00
CA VAL A 204 -4.15 12.92 -8.28
C VAL A 204 -4.44 13.06 -6.80
N PHE A 205 -5.40 12.30 -6.28
CA PHE A 205 -5.72 12.29 -4.86
C PHE A 205 -4.91 11.19 -4.15
N PRO A 206 -4.13 11.49 -3.10
CA PRO A 206 -3.62 10.48 -2.19
C PRO A 206 -4.79 9.71 -1.57
N ASN A 207 -4.72 8.37 -1.54
CA ASN A 207 -5.83 7.57 -1.02
C ASN A 207 -6.15 7.91 0.45
N SER A 208 -5.13 8.25 1.24
CA SER A 208 -5.33 8.67 2.62
C SER A 208 -6.13 9.97 2.75
N GLN A 209 -6.05 10.88 1.77
CA GLN A 209 -6.83 12.12 1.76
C GLN A 209 -8.31 11.81 1.52
N LEU A 210 -8.64 10.94 0.56
CA LEU A 210 -10.02 10.51 0.31
C LEU A 210 -10.62 9.77 1.50
N MET A 211 -9.80 9.06 2.28
CA MET A 211 -10.27 8.35 3.48
C MET A 211 -10.41 9.24 4.71
N LYS A 212 -9.56 10.27 4.85
CA LYS A 212 -9.64 11.22 5.97
C LYS A 212 -10.71 12.29 5.76
N ASN A 213 -10.98 12.67 4.52
CA ASN A 213 -11.88 13.76 4.18
C ASN A 213 -13.21 13.25 3.63
N LYS A 214 -14.26 14.07 3.79
CA LYS A 214 -15.55 13.82 3.16
C LYS A 214 -15.43 14.05 1.65
N PHE A 215 -15.94 13.10 0.87
CA PHE A 215 -16.22 13.27 -0.55
C PHE A 215 -17.67 12.87 -0.84
N VAL A 216 -18.18 13.29 -2.00
CA VAL A 216 -19.52 12.93 -2.47
C VAL A 216 -19.39 12.15 -3.76
N VAL A 217 -19.99 10.97 -3.83
CA VAL A 217 -20.17 10.26 -5.10
C VAL A 217 -21.43 10.78 -5.77
N LEU A 218 -21.28 11.46 -6.89
CA LEU A 218 -22.36 12.11 -7.62
C LEU A 218 -23.15 11.05 -8.39
N GLY A 219 -24.48 11.21 -8.40
CA GLY A 219 -25.36 10.33 -9.16
C GLY A 219 -25.55 8.93 -8.54
N ARG A 220 -24.86 8.59 -7.45
CA ARG A 220 -24.94 7.26 -6.84
C ARG A 220 -25.88 7.26 -5.63
N ARG A 221 -26.95 6.47 -5.73
CA ARG A 221 -27.90 6.21 -4.64
C ARG A 221 -28.26 4.73 -4.65
N THR A 222 -28.30 4.11 -3.47
CA THR A 222 -28.57 2.68 -3.31
C THR A 222 -29.87 2.28 -4.01
N ASP A 223 -29.80 1.26 -4.86
CA ASP A 223 -30.92 0.70 -5.64
C ASP A 223 -31.65 1.70 -6.54
N GLN A 224 -30.95 2.73 -7.02
CA GLN A 224 -31.51 3.75 -7.91
C GLN A 224 -30.61 3.95 -9.13
N PRO A 225 -31.19 4.33 -10.29
CA PRO A 225 -30.41 4.68 -11.47
C PRO A 225 -29.53 5.90 -11.22
N VAL A 226 -28.50 6.08 -12.05
CA VAL A 226 -27.59 7.22 -11.98
C VAL A 226 -28.35 8.51 -12.22
N GLN A 227 -28.46 9.34 -11.18
CA GLN A 227 -29.23 10.58 -11.23
C GLN A 227 -28.62 11.70 -10.40
N TRP A 228 -28.27 12.81 -11.04
CA TRP A 228 -27.65 13.95 -10.36
C TRP A 228 -28.49 15.22 -10.44
N ARG A 229 -28.86 15.78 -9.29
CA ARG A 229 -29.73 16.96 -9.22
C ARG A 229 -28.98 18.24 -9.60
N ARG A 230 -29.53 18.98 -10.57
CA ARG A 230 -29.08 20.30 -11.01
C ARG A 230 -30.08 21.39 -10.60
N TRP A 231 -29.65 22.64 -10.70
CA TRP A 231 -30.40 23.83 -10.31
C TRP A 231 -30.29 24.90 -11.39
N VAL A 232 -31.42 25.34 -11.92
CA VAL A 232 -31.52 26.50 -12.82
C VAL A 232 -32.26 27.60 -12.08
N TRP A 233 -31.59 28.72 -11.86
CA TRP A 233 -32.11 29.88 -11.13
C TRP A 233 -32.64 30.92 -12.11
N PHE A 234 -33.82 31.46 -11.83
CA PHE A 234 -34.44 32.51 -12.62
C PHE A 234 -35.27 33.45 -11.74
N ASN A 235 -35.55 34.65 -12.25
CA ASN A 235 -36.31 35.67 -11.54
C ASN A 235 -37.60 35.97 -12.29
N VAL A 236 -38.69 36.20 -11.57
CA VAL A 236 -40.00 36.56 -12.13
C VAL A 236 -40.54 37.78 -11.40
N GLY A 237 -41.22 38.68 -12.11
CA GLY A 237 -41.88 39.84 -11.53
C GLY A 237 -42.94 39.44 -10.49
N LEU A 238 -43.21 40.35 -9.54
CA LEU A 238 -44.20 40.13 -8.46
C LEU A 238 -45.66 40.19 -8.93
N ASP A 239 -45.89 40.51 -10.19
CA ASP A 239 -47.20 40.52 -10.85
C ASP A 239 -47.73 39.10 -11.09
N ALA A 240 -46.86 38.09 -11.12
CA ALA A 240 -47.25 36.69 -11.28
C ALA A 240 -47.37 35.99 -9.91
N PRO A 241 -48.54 35.41 -9.56
CA PRO A 241 -48.70 34.71 -8.30
C PRO A 241 -47.81 33.44 -8.27
N PRO A 242 -47.06 33.17 -7.17
CA PRO A 242 -46.11 32.06 -7.13
C PRO A 242 -46.65 30.67 -7.49
N PRO A 243 -47.87 30.27 -7.07
CA PRO A 243 -48.43 28.99 -7.48
C PRO A 243 -48.54 28.85 -9.01
N LYS A 244 -48.91 29.94 -9.71
CA LYS A 244 -49.02 29.94 -11.17
C LYS A 244 -47.66 29.77 -11.84
N VAL A 245 -46.64 30.47 -11.37
CA VAL A 245 -45.27 30.35 -11.89
C VAL A 245 -44.75 28.92 -11.73
N ILE A 246 -44.91 28.35 -10.53
CA ILE A 246 -44.46 26.98 -10.23
C ILE A 246 -45.16 25.98 -11.16
N THR A 247 -46.50 26.02 -11.25
CA THR A 247 -47.26 25.09 -12.09
C THR A 247 -46.88 25.19 -13.57
N VAL A 248 -46.79 26.40 -14.12
CA VAL A 248 -46.46 26.60 -15.54
C VAL A 248 -45.05 26.07 -15.85
N VAL A 249 -44.06 26.38 -15.02
CA VAL A 249 -42.68 25.93 -15.23
C VAL A 249 -42.58 24.40 -15.13
N GLU A 250 -43.21 23.80 -14.12
CA GLU A 250 -43.21 22.34 -13.97
C GLU A 250 -43.94 21.64 -15.12
N GLU A 251 -45.05 22.20 -15.61
CA GLU A 251 -45.82 21.64 -16.72
C GLU A 251 -45.05 21.70 -18.05
N VAL A 252 -44.41 22.84 -18.35
CA VAL A 252 -43.61 23.00 -19.58
C VAL A 252 -42.46 22.02 -19.62
N ILE A 253 -41.67 21.93 -18.54
CA ILE A 253 -40.48 21.06 -18.51
C ILE A 253 -40.90 19.59 -18.55
N ARG A 254 -42.03 19.22 -17.94
CA ARG A 254 -42.54 17.84 -17.95
C ARG A 254 -43.02 17.37 -19.32
N HIS A 255 -43.54 18.27 -20.15
CA HIS A 255 -44.05 17.94 -21.49
C HIS A 255 -43.03 18.17 -22.61
N THR A 256 -41.89 18.79 -22.28
CA THR A 256 -40.79 18.98 -23.23
C THR A 256 -39.84 17.79 -23.15
N ASP A 257 -39.57 17.15 -24.29
CA ASP A 257 -38.56 16.10 -24.36
C ASP A 257 -37.16 16.73 -24.38
N ILE A 258 -36.55 16.85 -23.21
CA ILE A 258 -35.19 17.38 -23.05
C ILE A 258 -34.23 16.20 -22.85
N PRO A 259 -33.26 15.99 -23.76
CA PRO A 259 -32.26 14.95 -23.60
C PRO A 259 -31.52 15.07 -22.27
N ASN A 260 -31.15 13.92 -21.69
CA ASN A 260 -30.40 13.83 -20.44
C ASN A 260 -31.15 14.29 -19.17
N VAL A 261 -32.47 14.52 -19.24
CA VAL A 261 -33.31 14.81 -18.07
C VAL A 261 -34.06 13.55 -17.64
N ALA A 262 -33.95 13.18 -16.37
CA ALA A 262 -34.65 12.03 -15.81
C ALA A 262 -36.17 12.28 -15.74
N SER A 263 -36.96 11.27 -16.11
CA SER A 263 -38.42 11.30 -16.00
C SER A 263 -38.92 11.12 -14.56
N ASN A 264 -38.14 10.47 -13.71
CA ASN A 264 -38.41 10.26 -12.30
C ASN A 264 -37.09 10.27 -11.51
N PRO A 265 -36.88 11.13 -10.49
CA PRO A 265 -37.78 12.15 -9.97
C PRO A 265 -38.17 13.20 -11.00
N GLN A 266 -39.41 13.67 -10.89
CA GLN A 266 -39.93 14.71 -11.77
C GLN A 266 -39.32 16.06 -11.41
N PRO A 267 -39.07 16.94 -12.40
CA PRO A 267 -38.61 18.30 -12.16
C PRO A 267 -39.57 19.05 -11.23
N ASN A 268 -39.02 19.88 -10.34
CA ASN A 268 -39.82 20.72 -9.47
C ASN A 268 -39.29 22.15 -9.38
N CYS A 269 -40.22 23.10 -9.35
CA CYS A 269 -39.94 24.51 -9.25
C CYS A 269 -40.24 24.99 -7.83
N VAL A 270 -39.30 25.74 -7.24
CA VAL A 270 -39.44 26.22 -5.87
C VAL A 270 -39.20 27.72 -5.85
N LEU A 271 -40.11 28.45 -5.21
CA LEU A 271 -39.89 29.84 -4.82
C LEU A 271 -38.84 29.86 -3.70
N MET A 272 -37.70 30.47 -3.96
CA MET A 272 -36.55 30.46 -3.06
C MET A 272 -36.50 31.69 -2.18
N ASP A 273 -36.84 32.85 -2.76
CA ASP A 273 -36.82 34.12 -2.06
C ASP A 273 -37.79 35.12 -2.74
N MET A 274 -38.32 36.05 -1.96
CA MET A 274 -39.05 37.22 -2.45
C MET A 274 -38.36 38.44 -1.86
N ASP A 275 -37.40 38.98 -2.59
CA ASP A 275 -36.56 40.09 -2.12
C ASP A 275 -37.28 41.44 -2.37
N ASP A 276 -36.89 42.49 -1.65
CA ASP A 276 -37.44 43.85 -1.79
C ASP A 276 -37.10 44.49 -3.16
N LYS A 277 -36.35 43.79 -4.00
CA LYS A 277 -35.84 44.23 -5.32
C LYS A 277 -36.88 44.18 -6.45
N GLY A 278 -38.14 43.88 -6.12
CA GLY A 278 -39.25 43.90 -7.09
C GLY A 278 -39.39 42.65 -7.94
N TYR A 279 -38.72 41.54 -7.58
CA TYR A 279 -38.87 40.24 -8.22
C TYR A 279 -38.78 39.10 -7.21
N ALA A 280 -39.42 37.98 -7.54
CA ALA A 280 -39.31 36.72 -6.82
C ALA A 280 -38.26 35.82 -7.49
N ARG A 281 -37.39 35.20 -6.70
CA ARG A 281 -36.33 34.29 -7.16
C ARG A 281 -36.78 32.85 -7.06
N TYR A 282 -36.73 32.14 -8.17
CA TYR A 282 -37.11 30.74 -8.27
C TYR A 282 -35.91 29.87 -8.59
N ALA A 283 -36.01 28.59 -8.23
CA ALA A 283 -35.11 27.56 -8.69
C ALA A 283 -35.90 26.38 -9.27
N LEU A 284 -35.61 26.06 -10.52
CA LEU A 284 -36.00 24.81 -11.14
C LEU A 284 -34.95 23.75 -10.83
N ARG A 285 -35.40 22.61 -10.28
CA ARG A 285 -34.55 21.45 -10.01
C ARG A 285 -34.96 20.33 -10.93
N TYR A 286 -33.98 19.67 -11.52
CA TYR A 286 -34.15 18.48 -12.34
C TYR A 286 -32.96 17.54 -12.10
N TRP A 287 -33.03 16.33 -12.63
CA TRP A 287 -32.03 15.30 -12.43
C TRP A 287 -31.45 14.88 -13.77
N LEU A 288 -30.12 14.84 -13.87
CA LEU A 288 -29.40 14.35 -15.05
C LEU A 288 -29.31 12.83 -15.02
N THR A 289 -29.45 12.18 -16.18
CA THR A 289 -29.23 10.72 -16.33
C THR A 289 -27.78 10.35 -16.67
N ASP A 290 -27.04 11.30 -17.24
CA ASP A 290 -25.62 11.27 -17.54
C ASP A 290 -25.00 12.58 -17.02
N LEU A 291 -23.94 12.44 -16.24
CA LEU A 291 -23.27 13.57 -15.62
C LEU A 291 -22.30 14.25 -16.59
N VAL A 292 -21.96 13.63 -17.73
CA VAL A 292 -20.98 14.18 -18.68
C VAL A 292 -21.49 15.50 -19.32
N PRO A 293 -22.66 15.56 -19.98
CA PRO A 293 -23.13 16.80 -20.61
C PRO A 293 -24.01 17.59 -19.64
N ASP A 294 -23.44 18.10 -18.54
CA ASP A 294 -24.21 18.88 -17.57
C ASP A 294 -24.52 20.30 -18.07
N ASP A 295 -23.51 21.14 -18.32
CA ASP A 295 -23.70 22.53 -18.75
C ASP A 295 -24.51 22.68 -20.06
N PRO A 296 -24.36 21.81 -21.09
CA PRO A 296 -25.24 21.82 -22.26
C PRO A 296 -26.71 21.56 -21.92
N THR A 297 -27.01 20.60 -21.04
CA THR A 297 -28.39 20.32 -20.60
C THR A 297 -28.95 21.47 -19.76
N ASP A 298 -28.15 22.05 -18.87
CA ASP A 298 -28.52 23.29 -18.16
C ASP A 298 -28.86 24.43 -19.14
N GLY A 299 -28.12 24.53 -20.26
CA GLY A 299 -28.37 25.50 -21.32
C GLY A 299 -29.69 25.28 -22.07
N MET A 300 -30.11 24.04 -22.28
CA MET A 300 -31.39 23.72 -22.93
C MET A 300 -32.61 24.00 -22.04
N ILE A 301 -32.43 23.99 -20.71
CA ILE A 301 -33.49 24.23 -19.73
C ILE A 301 -33.71 25.72 -19.45
N ARG A 302 -32.68 26.55 -19.66
CA ARG A 302 -32.74 28.01 -19.49
C ARG A 302 -33.47 28.69 -20.64
#